data_AF-A0AAV7T6J5-F1
#
_entry.id   AF-A0AAV7T6J5-F1
#
_cell.length_a   1.000
_cell.length_b   1.000
_cell.length_c   1.000
_cell.angle_alpha   90.00
_cell.angle_beta   90.00
_cell.angle_gamma   90.00
#
_symmetry.space_group_name_H-M   'P 1'
#
loop_
_entity.id
_entity.type
_entity.pdbx_description
1 polymer ?
#
loop_
_entity_poly.entity_id
_entity_poly.type
_entity_poly.pdbx_seq_one_letter_code
_entity_poly.pdbx_strand_id
1 'polypeptide(L)'
;MQQNLNYGYPPVFWVDGVAGAPPAPTGPPLPLRRPVKKRRDGPWLCLFGVTVLVFLALTGIGLGFYKITQLQNDLDRMKKPFASSDGLTSFLEKHTGLPNILRANQHPRRAAHLTGKSNADSLPLDWEDTHGRAFLDGVRYVNRGLIINETGLYFVYSTVYFRWRTCENKPLIHTVFKRSQVSRNDVVLLEGRKINYCGNNGLWARSSSLAAVFNLTRFETLYVNVSEISLVGFDETKTFFGLYKL
;
A
#
# COMPACT_ATOMS: atom_id res chain seq x y z
N MET A 1 -17.22 -40.69 -92.35
CA MET A 1 -17.37 -42.07 -91.81
C MET A 1 -18.08 -41.96 -90.48
N GLN A 2 -19.17 -42.73 -90.33
CA GLN A 2 -19.82 -43.27 -89.11
C GLN A 2 -19.90 -42.43 -87.82
N GLN A 3 -20.99 -42.40 -87.05
CA GLN A 3 -22.39 -42.86 -87.11
C GLN A 3 -23.05 -42.13 -85.91
N ASN A 4 -24.09 -41.33 -86.13
CA ASN A 4 -25.50 -41.61 -85.78
C ASN A 4 -25.81 -41.77 -84.28
N LEU A 5 -26.89 -41.30 -83.66
CA LEU A 5 -28.16 -40.57 -83.93
C LEU A 5 -28.80 -40.49 -82.50
N ASN A 6 -29.82 -39.72 -82.11
CA ASN A 6 -30.95 -39.15 -82.79
C ASN A 6 -31.67 -38.17 -81.82
N TYR A 7 -32.10 -37.01 -82.31
CA TYR A 7 -33.45 -36.39 -82.25
C TYR A 7 -34.16 -36.21 -80.89
N GLY A 8 -34.92 -35.15 -80.62
CA GLY A 8 -35.38 -34.01 -81.42
C GLY A 8 -36.72 -33.50 -80.89
N TYR A 9 -36.77 -32.22 -80.47
CA TYR A 9 -37.88 -31.20 -80.46
C TYR A 9 -39.32 -31.58 -80.01
N PRO A 10 -40.28 -30.65 -79.83
CA PRO A 10 -40.28 -29.20 -79.49
C PRO A 10 -41.25 -28.90 -78.29
N PRO A 11 -41.62 -27.64 -77.98
CA PRO A 11 -42.44 -27.30 -76.81
C PRO A 11 -43.89 -26.85 -77.12
N VAL A 12 -44.60 -26.57 -76.01
CA VAL A 12 -45.69 -25.58 -75.77
C VAL A 12 -47.16 -26.07 -75.60
N PHE A 13 -47.80 -25.43 -74.60
CA PHE A 13 -49.20 -25.00 -74.41
C PHE A 13 -50.12 -25.73 -73.41
N TRP A 14 -51.10 -24.93 -72.96
CA TRP A 14 -51.76 -24.83 -71.66
C TRP A 14 -53.19 -25.44 -71.62
N VAL A 15 -53.80 -25.38 -70.42
CA VAL A 15 -55.19 -24.93 -70.09
C VAL A 15 -56.08 -25.95 -69.34
N ASP A 16 -56.79 -25.34 -68.39
CA ASP A 16 -57.71 -25.75 -67.33
C ASP A 16 -59.00 -26.50 -67.73
N GLY A 17 -59.71 -27.04 -66.72
CA GLY A 17 -61.09 -27.52 -66.90
C GLY A 17 -61.81 -28.09 -65.65
N VAL A 18 -62.68 -27.25 -65.09
CA VAL A 18 -63.77 -27.38 -64.09
C VAL A 18 -64.61 -28.68 -64.07
N ALA A 19 -65.07 -29.12 -62.86
CA ALA A 19 -66.48 -29.44 -62.48
C ALA A 19 -66.68 -30.66 -61.53
N GLY A 20 -67.57 -30.53 -60.52
CA GLY A 20 -68.37 -31.65 -59.95
C GLY A 20 -68.13 -32.09 -58.50
N ALA A 21 -69.21 -32.26 -57.72
CA ALA A 21 -69.27 -32.56 -56.28
C ALA A 21 -69.45 -34.10 -55.96
N PRO A 22 -69.70 -34.54 -54.69
CA PRO A 22 -69.02 -35.61 -53.90
C PRO A 22 -69.74 -37.01 -53.99
N PRO A 23 -69.57 -38.07 -53.12
CA PRO A 23 -68.71 -38.32 -51.93
C PRO A 23 -67.98 -39.72 -51.86
N ALA A 24 -67.05 -39.88 -50.89
CA ALA A 24 -66.51 -41.06 -50.12
C ALA A 24 -66.36 -42.49 -50.77
N PRO A 25 -65.61 -43.51 -50.22
CA PRO A 25 -64.82 -43.60 -48.99
C PRO A 25 -63.43 -44.32 -49.10
N THR A 26 -62.60 -44.21 -48.04
CA THR A 26 -61.66 -45.20 -47.44
C THR A 26 -60.83 -46.20 -48.28
N GLY A 27 -59.50 -46.19 -48.09
CA GLY A 27 -58.59 -47.34 -48.33
C GLY A 27 -57.07 -46.98 -48.25
N PRO A 28 -56.18 -47.77 -47.61
CA PRO A 28 -54.80 -47.37 -47.23
C PRO A 28 -53.71 -47.98 -48.15
N PRO A 29 -52.38 -47.94 -47.85
CA PRO A 29 -51.44 -46.83 -48.06
C PRO A 29 -50.16 -47.23 -48.87
N LEU A 30 -49.17 -46.31 -48.97
CA LEU A 30 -47.70 -46.49 -49.23
C LEU A 30 -47.18 -46.44 -50.69
N PRO A 31 -45.88 -46.17 -50.95
CA PRO A 31 -44.98 -45.19 -50.31
C PRO A 31 -44.12 -44.36 -51.31
N LEU A 32 -44.05 -43.05 -51.03
CA LEU A 32 -42.86 -42.17 -50.96
C LEU A 32 -41.72 -42.23 -52.01
N ARG A 33 -41.46 -41.08 -52.67
CA ARG A 33 -40.08 -40.56 -52.84
C ARG A 33 -39.96 -39.04 -52.99
N ARG A 34 -39.61 -38.43 -51.86
CA ARG A 34 -38.74 -37.25 -51.56
C ARG A 34 -38.35 -36.29 -52.70
N PRO A 35 -38.45 -34.97 -52.44
CA PRO A 35 -37.46 -34.00 -52.89
C PRO A 35 -36.41 -33.76 -51.78
N VAL A 36 -35.13 -33.78 -52.19
CA VAL A 36 -33.98 -33.37 -51.39
C VAL A 36 -34.11 -31.88 -51.07
N LYS A 37 -34.20 -31.54 -49.78
CA LYS A 37 -34.10 -30.14 -49.34
C LYS A 37 -32.76 -29.93 -48.62
N LYS A 38 -32.00 -29.03 -49.24
CA LYS A 38 -30.72 -28.44 -48.86
C LYS A 38 -30.56 -28.33 -47.35
N ARG A 39 -29.55 -29.05 -46.82
CA ARG A 39 -29.10 -28.99 -45.42
C ARG A 39 -28.61 -27.57 -45.14
N ARG A 40 -29.48 -26.75 -44.57
CA ARG A 40 -29.11 -25.49 -43.93
C ARG A 40 -28.90 -25.87 -42.47
N ASP A 41 -27.65 -26.21 -42.12
CA ASP A 41 -27.25 -26.39 -40.72
C ASP A 41 -27.38 -25.02 -40.06
N GLY A 42 -28.61 -24.81 -39.55
CA GLY A 42 -29.12 -23.57 -39.02
C GLY A 42 -28.70 -23.36 -37.57
N PRO A 43 -29.11 -22.22 -36.98
CA PRO A 43 -28.53 -21.47 -35.84
C PRO A 43 -28.26 -22.21 -34.51
N TRP A 44 -28.53 -23.50 -34.46
CA TRP A 44 -28.63 -24.30 -33.24
C TRP A 44 -27.29 -24.47 -32.51
N LEU A 45 -26.18 -24.69 -33.23
CA LEU A 45 -24.84 -24.80 -32.64
C LEU A 45 -24.35 -23.46 -32.04
N CYS A 46 -24.62 -22.34 -32.71
CA CYS A 46 -24.31 -21.01 -32.19
C CYS A 46 -25.19 -20.67 -30.97
N LEU A 47 -26.49 -20.99 -31.01
CA LEU A 47 -27.40 -20.80 -29.88
C LEU A 47 -26.96 -21.63 -28.67
N PHE A 48 -26.56 -22.89 -28.86
CA PHE A 48 -26.00 -23.69 -27.77
C PHE A 48 -24.72 -23.09 -27.20
N GLY A 49 -23.79 -22.63 -28.05
CA GLY A 49 -22.57 -21.95 -27.61
C GLY A 49 -22.84 -20.70 -26.78
N VAL A 50 -23.76 -19.85 -27.25
CA VAL A 50 -24.19 -18.64 -26.50
C VAL A 50 -24.85 -19.01 -25.19
N THR A 51 -25.69 -20.06 -25.18
CA THR A 51 -26.38 -20.53 -23.97
C THR A 51 -25.38 -21.01 -22.91
N VAL A 52 -24.35 -21.77 -23.30
CA VAL A 52 -23.29 -22.23 -22.39
C VAL A 52 -22.51 -21.04 -21.79
N LEU A 53 -22.19 -20.03 -22.60
CA LEU A 53 -21.51 -18.82 -22.11
C LEU A 53 -22.36 -18.04 -21.11
N VAL A 54 -23.67 -17.94 -21.34
CA VAL A 54 -24.60 -17.31 -20.39
C VAL A 54 -24.64 -18.09 -19.07
N PHE A 55 -24.71 -19.41 -19.11
CA PHE A 55 -24.68 -20.22 -17.88
C PHE A 55 -23.34 -20.07 -17.13
N LEU A 56 -22.21 -20.01 -17.83
CA LEU A 56 -20.89 -19.76 -17.20
C LEU A 56 -20.80 -18.36 -16.57
N ALA A 57 -21.38 -17.34 -17.21
CA ALA A 57 -21.44 -16.00 -16.65
C ALA A 57 -22.32 -15.96 -15.39
N LEU A 58 -23.49 -16.61 -15.43
CA LEU A 58 -24.42 -16.68 -14.29
C LEU A 58 -23.82 -17.43 -13.11
N THR A 59 -23.10 -18.53 -13.33
CA THR A 59 -22.41 -19.25 -12.24
C THR A 59 -21.27 -18.44 -11.65
N GLY A 60 -20.49 -17.73 -12.48
CA GLY A 60 -19.45 -16.80 -12.01
C GLY A 60 -20.02 -15.66 -11.15
N ILE A 61 -21.13 -15.06 -11.59
CA ILE A 61 -21.84 -14.02 -10.82
C ILE A 61 -22.40 -14.60 -9.51
N GLY A 62 -23.01 -15.79 -9.55
CA GLY A 62 -23.54 -16.46 -8.37
C GLY A 62 -22.47 -16.76 -7.32
N LEU A 63 -21.30 -17.26 -7.74
CA LEU A 63 -20.16 -17.49 -6.86
C LEU A 63 -19.58 -16.18 -6.32
N GLY A 64 -19.50 -15.13 -7.14
CA GLY A 64 -19.09 -13.80 -6.71
C GLY A 64 -20.03 -13.23 -5.66
N PHE A 65 -21.35 -13.30 -5.90
CA PHE A 65 -22.37 -12.85 -4.96
C PHE A 65 -22.37 -13.66 -3.67
N TYR A 66 -22.21 -14.98 -3.75
CA TYR A 66 -22.05 -15.85 -2.58
C TYR A 66 -20.81 -15.47 -1.77
N LYS A 67 -19.68 -15.19 -2.41
CA LYS A 67 -18.46 -14.77 -1.71
C LYS A 67 -18.61 -13.38 -1.07
N ILE A 68 -19.25 -12.44 -1.76
CA ILE A 68 -19.52 -11.09 -1.23
C ILE A 68 -20.45 -11.17 -0.02
N THR A 69 -21.53 -11.94 -0.10
CA THR A 69 -22.45 -12.13 1.03
C THR A 69 -21.80 -12.89 2.19
N GLN A 70 -20.95 -13.88 1.90
CA GLN A 70 -20.14 -14.55 2.93
C GLN A 70 -19.21 -13.55 3.64
N LEU A 71 -18.51 -12.70 2.89
CA LEU A 71 -17.62 -11.65 3.43
C LEU A 71 -18.41 -10.63 4.27
N GLN A 72 -19.58 -10.22 3.80
CA GLN A 72 -20.47 -9.32 4.54
C GLN A 72 -20.95 -9.96 5.84
N ASN A 73 -21.35 -11.23 5.81
CA ASN A 73 -21.74 -11.96 7.01
C ASN A 73 -20.59 -12.13 8.01
N ASP A 74 -19.37 -12.37 7.53
CA ASP A 74 -18.17 -12.44 8.38
C ASP A 74 -17.84 -11.06 8.98
N LEU A 75 -17.99 -9.97 8.21
CA LEU A 75 -17.87 -8.59 8.70
C LEU A 75 -18.92 -8.26 9.77
N ASP A 76 -20.18 -8.63 9.56
CA ASP A 76 -21.26 -8.38 10.51
C ASP A 76 -21.12 -9.24 11.77
N ARG A 77 -20.63 -10.47 11.64
CA ARG A 77 -20.30 -11.34 12.78
C ARG A 77 -19.16 -10.79 13.60
N MET A 78 -18.16 -10.18 12.95
CA MET A 78 -17.10 -9.45 13.64
C MET A 78 -17.59 -8.13 14.21
N LYS A 79 -18.58 -7.46 13.61
CA LYS A 79 -19.16 -6.19 14.08
C LYS A 79 -20.09 -6.35 15.27
N LYS A 80 -20.83 -7.46 15.38
CA LYS A 80 -21.74 -7.74 16.50
C LYS A 80 -21.08 -7.71 17.90
N PRO A 81 -19.86 -8.21 18.13
CA PRO A 81 -19.16 -8.01 19.41
C PRO A 81 -18.69 -6.58 19.65
N PHE A 82 -18.66 -5.70 18.62
CA PHE A 82 -18.35 -4.27 18.77
C PHE A 82 -19.59 -3.39 18.97
N ALA A 83 -20.77 -3.81 18.49
CA ALA A 83 -22.01 -3.03 18.60
C ALA A 83 -22.61 -3.02 20.02
N SER A 84 -22.18 -3.91 20.90
CA SER A 84 -22.51 -3.90 22.34
C SER A 84 -21.56 -3.06 23.18
N SER A 85 -20.59 -2.38 22.56
CA SER A 85 -19.65 -1.48 23.22
C SER A 85 -19.69 -0.13 22.51
N ASP A 86 -20.58 0.75 22.96
CA ASP A 86 -20.56 2.16 22.58
C ASP A 86 -19.13 2.71 22.71
N GLY A 87 -18.54 3.17 21.59
CA GLY A 87 -17.31 3.96 21.59
C GLY A 87 -16.07 3.39 20.89
N LEU A 88 -16.19 2.60 19.82
CA LEU A 88 -15.00 2.15 19.08
C LEU A 88 -15.16 2.05 17.55
N THR A 89 -15.87 2.97 16.92
CA THR A 89 -15.83 3.14 15.45
C THR A 89 -14.66 4.00 14.97
N SER A 90 -13.73 4.38 15.86
CA SER A 90 -12.51 5.14 15.54
C SER A 90 -11.38 4.31 14.90
N PHE A 91 -11.49 2.98 14.86
CA PHE A 91 -10.37 2.14 14.41
C PHE A 91 -10.29 1.95 12.88
N LEU A 92 -11.31 2.38 12.12
CA LEU A 92 -11.38 2.16 10.67
C LEU A 92 -11.33 3.47 9.85
N GLU A 93 -10.62 4.48 10.35
CA GLU A 93 -10.30 5.70 9.60
C GLU A 93 -8.79 5.81 9.30
N LYS A 94 -8.10 4.66 9.20
CA LYS A 94 -6.72 4.65 8.72
C LYS A 94 -6.72 4.67 7.19
N HIS A 95 -6.94 5.86 6.62
CA HIS A 95 -6.36 6.39 5.36
C HIS A 95 -7.20 7.53 4.76
N THR A 96 -7.24 8.70 5.43
CA THR A 96 -7.35 10.02 4.74
C THR A 96 -7.08 11.13 5.76
N GLY A 97 -6.25 12.11 5.40
CA GLY A 97 -5.87 13.23 6.28
C GLY A 97 -6.99 14.24 6.49
N LEU A 98 -7.90 13.98 7.42
CA LEU A 98 -8.88 14.97 7.89
C LEU A 98 -8.28 15.77 9.07
N PRO A 99 -8.42 17.11 9.13
CA PRO A 99 -7.91 17.90 10.25
C PRO A 99 -8.69 17.53 11.51
N ASN A 100 -7.96 17.01 12.49
CA ASN A 100 -8.52 16.42 13.70
C ASN A 100 -9.01 17.51 14.67
N ILE A 101 -10.27 17.94 14.55
CA ILE A 101 -10.92 18.95 15.43
C ILE A 101 -11.35 18.35 16.79
N LEU A 102 -11.13 17.05 17.06
CA LEU A 102 -11.48 16.42 18.33
C LEU A 102 -10.23 16.09 19.19
N ARG A 103 -9.39 17.11 19.43
CA ARG A 103 -8.30 17.05 20.43
C ARG A 103 -8.83 17.26 21.86
N ALA A 104 -9.62 16.34 22.39
CA ALA A 104 -10.08 16.44 23.78
C ALA A 104 -9.59 15.33 24.71
N ASN A 105 -9.15 14.16 24.22
CA ASN A 105 -8.68 13.06 25.09
C ASN A 105 -7.55 12.23 24.45
N GLN A 106 -6.53 12.87 23.88
CA GLN A 106 -5.28 12.16 23.59
C GLN A 106 -4.38 12.28 24.81
N HIS A 107 -4.10 11.17 25.49
CA HIS A 107 -2.97 11.13 26.42
C HIS A 107 -1.74 11.68 25.69
N PRO A 108 -1.01 12.65 26.28
CA PRO A 108 0.11 13.29 25.61
C PRO A 108 1.11 12.23 25.15
N ARG A 109 1.43 12.21 23.85
CA ARG A 109 2.40 11.25 23.31
C ARG A 109 3.74 11.62 23.90
N ARG A 110 4.57 10.66 24.27
CA ARG A 110 5.92 10.92 24.79
C ARG A 110 6.88 10.85 23.61
N ALA A 111 6.95 11.92 22.82
CA ALA A 111 7.71 11.95 21.59
C ALA A 111 8.40 13.30 21.38
N ALA A 112 9.56 13.27 20.76
CA ALA A 112 10.33 14.45 20.39
C ALA A 112 11.00 14.22 19.05
N HIS A 113 11.02 15.26 18.23
CA HIS A 113 11.86 15.36 17.05
C HIS A 113 12.53 16.73 17.07
N LEU A 114 13.85 16.74 17.14
CA LEU A 114 14.67 17.93 17.16
C LEU A 114 15.48 18.02 15.87
N THR A 115 15.68 19.22 15.36
CA THR A 115 16.40 19.47 14.10
C THR A 115 17.68 20.25 14.33
N GLY A 116 18.63 20.14 13.39
CA GLY A 116 19.93 20.80 13.50
C GLY A 116 19.81 22.31 13.69
N LYS A 117 20.60 22.86 14.63
CA LYS A 117 20.68 24.28 14.92
C LYS A 117 22.06 24.83 14.55
N SER A 118 22.10 25.78 13.62
CA SER A 118 23.34 26.26 12.97
C SER A 118 24.36 26.93 13.90
N ASN A 119 23.95 27.35 15.10
CA ASN A 119 24.76 28.14 16.02
C ASN A 119 25.38 27.27 17.14
N ALA A 120 25.66 26.01 16.84
CA ALA A 120 26.27 25.09 17.79
C ALA A 120 27.78 25.35 17.89
N ASP A 121 28.20 26.04 18.94
CA ASP A 121 29.61 26.40 19.15
C ASP A 121 30.34 25.45 20.12
N SER A 122 29.61 24.51 20.72
CA SER A 122 30.14 23.60 21.72
C SER A 122 29.41 22.27 21.73
N LEU A 123 30.03 21.27 22.36
CA LEU A 123 29.44 19.95 22.58
C LEU A 123 28.79 19.90 23.98
N PRO A 124 27.71 19.12 24.17
CA PRO A 124 26.95 18.36 23.17
C PRO A 124 26.22 19.26 22.16
N LEU A 125 25.78 18.68 21.04
CA LEU A 125 25.10 19.42 19.97
C LEU A 125 23.84 20.11 20.51
N ASP A 126 23.67 21.37 20.11
CA ASP A 126 22.44 22.14 20.35
C ASP A 126 21.44 21.88 19.21
N TRP A 127 20.16 22.01 19.51
CA TRP A 127 19.06 21.62 18.62
C TRP A 127 17.95 22.67 18.60
N GLU A 128 17.23 22.70 17.49
CA GLU A 128 15.95 23.41 17.37
C GLU A 128 14.83 22.48 17.82
N ASP A 129 13.99 22.95 18.73
CA ASP A 129 12.93 22.18 19.38
C ASP A 129 11.51 22.75 19.15
N THR A 130 11.41 23.93 18.53
CA THR A 130 10.15 24.69 18.41
C THR A 130 9.71 24.97 16.98
N HIS A 131 10.64 25.32 16.08
CA HIS A 131 10.33 25.78 14.73
C HIS A 131 10.55 24.69 13.66
N GLY A 132 9.94 24.90 12.48
CA GLY A 132 10.12 24.03 11.33
C GLY A 132 9.51 22.65 11.55
N ARG A 133 10.32 21.61 11.37
CA ARG A 133 9.91 20.21 11.57
C ARG A 133 10.11 19.70 13.00
N ALA A 134 10.65 20.54 13.88
CA ALA A 134 10.86 20.17 15.27
C ALA A 134 9.55 20.16 16.06
N PHE A 135 9.44 19.24 17.01
CA PHE A 135 8.34 19.23 17.97
C PHE A 135 8.72 18.51 19.26
N LEU A 136 8.00 18.89 20.32
CA LEU A 136 8.01 18.21 21.62
C LEU A 136 6.57 17.88 22.02
N ASP A 137 6.33 16.64 22.42
CA ASP A 137 5.10 16.22 23.09
C ASP A 137 5.49 15.35 24.29
N GLY A 138 5.05 15.73 25.49
CA GLY A 138 5.29 14.97 26.71
C GLY A 138 6.77 14.76 27.12
N VAL A 139 7.73 15.34 26.41
CA VAL A 139 9.19 15.29 26.63
C VAL A 139 9.69 16.72 26.73
N ARG A 140 10.70 16.96 27.57
CA ARG A 140 11.27 18.31 27.75
C ARG A 140 12.63 18.42 27.08
N TYR A 141 12.93 19.58 26.52
CA TYR A 141 14.26 19.93 26.05
C TYR A 141 14.85 21.02 26.93
N VAL A 142 16.01 20.76 27.55
CA VAL A 142 16.69 21.71 28.44
C VAL A 142 18.20 21.49 28.32
N ASN A 143 18.97 22.58 28.25
CA ASN A 143 20.45 22.53 28.22
C ASN A 143 20.99 21.52 27.20
N ARG A 144 20.46 21.55 25.98
CA ARG A 144 20.86 20.70 24.85
C ARG A 144 20.47 19.23 24.92
N GLY A 145 19.69 18.83 25.92
CA GLY A 145 19.30 17.44 26.12
C GLY A 145 17.79 17.22 26.21
N LEU A 146 17.36 16.03 25.80
CA LEU A 146 15.98 15.55 25.98
C LEU A 146 15.84 14.89 27.35
N ILE A 147 15.00 15.46 28.21
CA ILE A 147 14.70 14.95 29.55
C ILE A 147 13.48 14.03 29.48
N ILE A 148 13.67 12.80 29.94
CA ILE A 148 12.63 11.78 30.03
C ILE A 148 11.70 12.11 31.20
N ASN A 149 10.42 12.37 30.91
CA ASN A 149 9.43 12.68 31.95
C ASN A 149 8.78 11.42 32.56
N GLU A 150 8.87 10.28 31.88
CA GLU A 150 8.17 9.06 32.25
C GLU A 150 9.02 7.83 31.94
N THR A 151 9.20 6.94 32.91
CA THR A 151 9.98 5.71 32.73
C THR A 151 9.30 4.80 31.69
N GLY A 152 10.09 4.11 30.87
CA GLY A 152 9.58 3.13 29.92
C GLY A 152 10.56 2.81 28.79
N LEU A 153 10.08 2.03 27.82
CA LEU A 153 10.81 1.73 26.59
C LEU A 153 10.65 2.87 25.59
N TYR A 154 11.76 3.36 25.06
CA TYR A 154 11.80 4.41 24.06
C TYR A 154 12.61 3.94 22.86
N PHE A 155 12.08 4.17 21.67
CA PHE A 155 12.87 4.14 20.45
C PHE A 155 13.60 5.48 20.33
N VAL A 156 14.93 5.45 20.37
CA VAL A 156 15.80 6.62 20.27
C VAL A 156 16.50 6.59 18.93
N TYR A 157 16.54 7.72 18.22
CA TYR A 157 17.19 7.83 16.92
C TYR A 157 17.91 9.16 16.75
N SER A 158 19.01 9.15 16.00
CA SER A 158 19.76 10.34 15.64
C SER A 158 20.36 10.16 14.25
N THR A 159 20.34 11.20 13.43
CA THR A 159 21.09 11.27 12.18
C THR A 159 21.92 12.54 12.17
N VAL A 160 23.20 12.42 11.79
CA VAL A 160 24.12 13.54 11.60
C VAL A 160 24.67 13.50 10.20
N TYR A 161 24.58 14.63 9.49
CA TYR A 161 25.15 14.80 8.16
C TYR A 161 26.50 15.50 8.24
N PHE A 162 27.56 14.76 7.97
CA PHE A 162 28.92 15.27 7.89
C PHE A 162 29.23 15.71 6.46
N ARG A 163 29.86 16.87 6.30
CA ARG A 163 30.34 17.39 5.01
C ARG A 163 31.52 18.33 5.20
N TRP A 164 32.45 18.32 4.25
CA TRP A 164 33.53 19.31 4.21
C TRP A 164 34.05 19.53 2.79
N ARG A 165 34.89 20.56 2.63
CA ARG A 165 35.51 20.91 1.33
C ARG A 165 36.78 20.09 1.05
N THR A 166 37.48 19.67 2.09
CA THR A 166 38.72 18.89 2.02
C THR A 166 38.57 17.57 2.78
N CYS A 167 39.21 16.52 2.27
CA CYS A 167 39.18 15.20 2.89
C CYS A 167 40.45 14.99 3.73
N GLU A 168 40.34 15.10 5.06
CA GLU A 168 41.45 14.81 5.99
C GLU A 168 41.36 13.37 6.55
N ASN A 169 40.28 12.64 6.26
CA ASN A 169 40.00 11.31 6.81
C ASN A 169 40.08 11.19 8.34
N LYS A 170 39.92 12.31 9.07
CA LYS A 170 39.73 12.31 10.53
C LYS A 170 38.52 11.45 10.91
N PRO A 171 38.59 10.58 11.93
CA PRO A 171 37.47 9.73 12.32
C PRO A 171 36.20 10.55 12.58
N LEU A 172 35.11 10.16 11.92
CA LEU A 172 33.78 10.73 12.20
C LEU A 172 33.13 9.87 13.28
N ILE A 173 32.93 10.47 14.44
CA ILE A 173 32.26 9.82 15.58
C ILE A 173 30.93 10.52 15.78
N HIS A 174 29.88 9.72 15.96
CA HIS A 174 28.53 10.17 16.27
C HIS A 174 28.06 9.31 17.45
N THR A 175 27.73 9.95 18.56
CA THR A 175 27.41 9.25 19.81
C THR A 175 26.13 9.81 20.41
N VAL A 176 25.20 8.93 20.78
CA VAL A 176 24.05 9.25 21.63
C VAL A 176 24.33 8.70 23.00
N PHE A 177 24.23 9.53 24.04
CA PHE A 177 24.51 9.13 25.41
C PHE A 177 23.45 9.68 26.35
N LYS A 178 23.30 9.03 27.52
CA LYS A 178 22.45 9.49 28.60
C LYS A 178 23.26 9.89 29.82
N ARG A 179 22.72 10.85 30.56
CA ARG A 179 23.23 11.27 31.88
C ARG A 179 22.11 11.18 32.90
N SER A 180 22.39 10.52 34.01
CA SER A 180 21.51 10.55 35.19
C SER A 180 21.85 11.76 36.05
N GLN A 181 20.82 12.42 36.61
CA GLN A 181 21.02 13.51 37.56
C GLN A 181 21.73 13.06 38.85
N VAL A 182 21.57 11.78 39.21
CA VAL A 182 22.11 11.22 40.47
C VAL A 182 23.58 10.87 40.35
N SER A 183 23.95 10.07 39.34
CA SER A 183 25.33 9.59 39.19
C SER A 183 26.24 10.55 38.44
N ARG A 184 25.69 11.54 37.70
CA ARG A 184 26.40 12.48 36.81
C ARG A 184 27.32 11.85 35.75
N ASN A 185 27.35 10.52 35.66
CA ASN A 185 28.16 9.79 34.69
C ASN A 185 27.44 9.70 33.35
N ASP A 186 28.21 9.83 32.28
CA ASP A 186 27.75 9.65 30.91
C ASP A 186 27.78 8.16 30.55
N VAL A 187 26.65 7.66 30.06
CA VAL A 187 26.50 6.29 29.58
C VAL A 187 26.15 6.34 28.10
N VAL A 188 27.06 5.84 27.25
CA VAL A 188 26.85 5.74 25.81
C VAL A 188 25.74 4.74 25.51
N LEU A 189 24.77 5.15 24.70
CA LEU A 189 23.66 4.32 24.24
C LEU A 189 23.90 3.82 22.82
N LEU A 190 24.31 4.73 21.92
CA LEU A 190 24.57 4.45 20.52
C LEU A 190 25.87 5.12 20.11
N GLU A 191 26.69 4.44 19.33
CA GLU A 191 27.88 5.02 18.72
C GLU A 191 28.03 4.53 17.28
N GLY A 192 28.34 5.45 16.37
CA GLY A 192 28.75 5.18 15.01
C GLY A 192 30.11 5.80 14.73
N ARG A 193 31.00 5.01 14.15
CA ARG A 193 32.35 5.45 13.76
C ARG A 193 32.58 5.22 12.27
N LYS A 194 33.03 6.25 11.55
CA LYS A 194 33.46 6.15 10.15
C LYS A 194 34.90 6.60 9.98
N ILE A 195 35.67 5.79 9.27
CA ILE A 195 37.04 6.05 8.86
C ILE A 195 37.16 5.81 7.36
N ASN A 196 38.19 6.38 6.71
CA ASN A 196 38.46 6.20 5.28
C ASN A 196 37.23 6.45 4.40
N TYR A 197 36.46 7.49 4.74
CA TYR A 197 35.15 7.76 4.13
C TYR A 197 35.25 8.59 2.84
N CYS A 198 36.43 9.14 2.54
CA CYS A 198 36.72 9.85 1.31
C CYS A 198 38.14 9.49 0.79
N GLY A 199 38.30 9.43 -0.54
CA GLY A 199 39.54 9.00 -1.18
C GLY A 199 40.32 10.11 -1.91
N ASN A 200 39.64 11.16 -2.34
CA ASN A 200 40.25 12.27 -3.09
C ASN A 200 40.20 13.57 -2.27
N ASN A 201 41.17 14.46 -2.52
CA ASN A 201 41.14 15.84 -2.03
C ASN A 201 40.01 16.60 -2.73
N GLY A 202 38.82 16.57 -2.15
CA GLY A 202 37.66 17.25 -2.69
C GLY A 202 36.48 17.26 -1.71
N LEU A 203 35.39 17.88 -2.15
CA LEU A 203 34.13 17.93 -1.42
C LEU A 203 33.64 16.52 -1.11
N TRP A 204 33.24 16.29 0.13
CA TRP A 204 32.68 15.01 0.55
C TRP A 204 31.51 15.24 1.51
N ALA A 205 30.63 14.25 1.55
CA ALA A 205 29.52 14.22 2.49
C ALA A 205 29.11 12.79 2.85
N ARG A 206 28.76 12.55 4.12
CA ARG A 206 28.35 11.27 4.67
C ARG A 206 27.37 11.45 5.82
N SER A 207 26.32 10.64 5.86
CA SER A 207 25.41 10.61 7.01
C SER A 207 25.77 9.48 7.98
N SER A 208 25.59 9.69 9.27
CA SER A 208 25.63 8.65 10.31
C SER A 208 24.26 8.59 10.98
N SER A 209 23.57 7.46 10.85
CA SER A 209 22.24 7.24 11.45
C SER A 209 22.33 6.13 12.49
N LEU A 210 21.83 6.41 13.69
CA LEU A 210 21.84 5.51 14.83
C LEU A 210 20.42 5.40 15.36
N ALA A 211 19.98 4.19 15.69
CA ALA A 211 18.71 3.99 16.39
C ALA A 211 18.67 2.65 17.12
N ALA A 212 18.02 2.62 18.29
CA ALA A 212 17.65 1.40 18.99
C ALA A 212 16.57 1.68 20.05
N VAL A 213 16.07 0.62 20.68
CA VAL A 213 15.15 0.71 21.81
C VAL A 213 15.93 0.63 23.12
N PHE A 214 15.62 1.54 24.06
CA PHE A 214 16.21 1.57 25.40
C PHE A 214 15.13 1.69 26.46
N ASN A 215 15.35 1.03 27.60
CA ASN A 215 14.58 1.32 28.81
C ASN A 215 15.18 2.56 29.49
N LEU A 216 14.44 3.66 29.47
CA LEU A 216 14.87 4.94 30.02
C LEU A 216 14.08 5.26 31.29
N THR A 217 14.78 5.84 32.25
CA THR A 217 14.21 6.22 33.54
C THR A 217 13.84 7.70 33.54
N ARG A 218 12.79 8.05 34.28
CA ARG A 218 12.42 9.44 34.53
C ARG A 218 13.64 10.25 35.02
N PHE A 219 13.79 11.45 34.48
CA PHE A 219 14.87 12.42 34.70
C PHE A 219 16.23 12.05 34.11
N GLU A 220 16.37 10.93 33.40
CA GLU A 220 17.52 10.74 32.53
C GLU A 220 17.46 11.76 31.39
N THR A 221 18.61 12.33 31.04
CA THR A 221 18.74 13.30 29.96
C THR A 221 19.58 12.72 28.84
N LEU A 222 19.11 12.78 27.61
CA LEU A 222 19.78 12.26 26.44
C LEU A 222 20.40 13.39 25.63
N TYR A 223 21.61 13.16 25.13
CA TYR A 223 22.42 14.11 24.39
C TYR A 223 23.04 13.44 23.17
N VAL A 224 23.51 14.26 22.24
CA VAL A 224 24.24 13.82 21.05
C VAL A 224 25.58 14.52 20.99
N ASN A 225 26.63 13.73 20.81
CA ASN A 225 27.99 14.19 20.60
C ASN A 225 28.49 13.82 19.20
N VAL A 226 29.43 14.60 18.69
CA VAL A 226 30.12 14.34 17.42
C VAL A 226 31.61 14.57 17.57
N SER A 227 32.42 13.99 16.69
CA SER A 227 33.88 14.19 16.71
C SER A 227 34.29 15.64 16.45
N GLU A 228 33.64 16.32 15.50
CA GLU A 228 33.97 17.71 15.14
C GLU A 228 32.73 18.44 14.63
N ILE A 229 32.36 19.54 15.29
CA ILE A 229 31.13 20.29 14.95
C ILE A 229 31.26 21.00 13.60
N SER A 230 32.45 21.48 13.25
CA SER A 230 32.73 22.17 11.98
C SER A 230 32.34 21.35 10.74
N LEU A 231 32.36 20.02 10.87
CA LEU A 231 32.03 19.08 9.81
C LEU A 231 30.53 18.81 9.69
N VAL A 232 29.69 19.30 10.62
CA VAL A 232 28.24 19.02 10.64
C VAL A 232 27.48 20.02 9.76
N GLY A 233 26.64 19.50 8.87
CA GLY A 233 25.62 20.29 8.19
C GLY A 233 24.32 20.29 8.99
N PHE A 234 23.83 21.47 9.36
CA PHE A 234 22.64 21.65 10.21
C PHE A 234 21.31 21.77 9.43
N ASP A 235 21.24 21.22 8.22
CA ASP A 235 19.98 21.18 7.46
C ASP A 235 18.93 20.35 8.24
N GLU A 236 17.73 20.90 8.43
CA GLU A 236 16.65 20.27 9.24
C GLU A 236 16.32 18.84 8.80
N THR A 237 16.46 18.52 7.52
CA THR A 237 16.12 17.21 6.96
C THR A 237 17.28 16.21 6.99
N LYS A 238 18.49 16.64 7.37
CA LYS A 238 19.71 15.82 7.30
C LYS A 238 20.35 15.58 8.66
N THR A 239 20.20 16.53 9.58
CA THR A 239 20.70 16.41 10.95
C THR A 239 19.55 16.59 11.93
N PHE A 240 19.20 15.53 12.65
CA PHE A 240 18.06 15.50 13.57
C PHE A 240 18.26 14.44 14.66
N PHE A 241 17.61 14.66 15.80
CA PHE A 241 17.65 13.78 16.97
C PHE A 241 16.26 13.67 17.56
N GLY A 242 15.82 12.47 17.94
CA GLY A 242 14.51 12.31 18.52
C GLY A 242 14.29 10.98 19.22
N LEU A 243 13.11 10.86 19.77
CA LEU A 243 12.65 9.65 20.46
C LEU A 243 11.13 9.58 20.51
N TYR A 244 10.61 8.38 20.75
CA TYR A 244 9.22 8.20 21.16
C TYR A 244 9.09 6.98 22.09
N LYS A 245 8.18 7.07 23.06
CA LYS A 245 7.85 5.95 23.94
C LYS A 245 7.03 4.90 23.17
N LEU A 246 7.32 3.62 23.44
CA LEU A 246 6.60 2.45 22.92
C LEU A 246 5.34 2.14 23.73
#